data_AF-A0A1I8D4M8-F1
#
_entry.id   AF-A0A1I8D4M8-F1
#
_cell.length_a   1.000
_cell.length_b   1.000
_cell.length_c   1.000
_cell.angle_alpha   90.00
_cell.angle_beta   90.00
_cell.angle_gamma   90.00
#
_symmetry.space_group_name_H-M   'P 1'
#
loop_
_entity.id
_entity.type
_entity.pdbx_description
1 polymer ?
#
loop_
_entity_poly.entity_id
_entity_poly.type
_entity_poly.pdbx_seq_one_letter_code
_entity_poly.pdbx_strand_id
1 'polypeptide(L)'
;MGNGASSGSSSPNNNNGPDKSNANDAGAPQTVDSRLPFSFRELYTLKNYYKAVRRTDKECGKAMLKKYLQTSDNQKYYPKLKSIDISKLSADTVDPAYEAMAANYLKLFDEVITLVEETPADCSEAINRLKHVGRMHRKVEGLTSLMFQDLEVPFLSMLSLIV
;
A
#
# COMPACT_ATOMS: atom_id res chain seq x y z
N MET A 1 6.14 -25.66 74.11
CA MET A 1 4.68 -25.55 74.28
C MET A 1 4.12 -25.25 72.90
N GLY A 2 3.48 -26.13 72.15
CA GLY A 2 2.60 -27.25 72.48
C GLY A 2 1.33 -27.03 71.65
N ASN A 3 1.32 -27.54 70.40
CA ASN A 3 0.21 -27.39 69.45
C ASN A 3 -1.06 -28.06 70.00
N GLY A 4 -2.18 -27.34 69.97
CA GLY A 4 -3.53 -27.86 70.14
C GLY A 4 -4.23 -27.99 68.79
N ALA A 5 -4.91 -29.12 68.57
CA ALA A 5 -5.77 -29.36 67.42
C ALA A 5 -7.23 -28.96 67.73
N SER A 6 -7.95 -28.42 66.74
CA SER A 6 -9.41 -28.60 66.65
C SER A 6 -9.89 -28.46 65.20
N SER A 7 -10.79 -29.38 64.85
CA SER A 7 -11.54 -29.56 63.62
C SER A 7 -12.87 -28.81 63.64
N GLY A 8 -13.40 -28.36 62.47
CA GLY A 8 -14.82 -28.03 62.34
C GLY A 8 -15.23 -27.04 61.23
N SER A 9 -15.45 -27.58 60.03
CA SER A 9 -16.40 -27.19 58.95
C SER A 9 -16.95 -25.76 58.78
N SER A 10 -16.75 -25.19 57.58
CA SER A 10 -17.72 -24.39 56.80
C SER A 10 -17.26 -24.32 55.32
N SER A 11 -18.04 -24.80 54.36
CA SER A 11 -17.89 -24.55 52.90
C SER A 11 -18.46 -23.15 52.54
N PRO A 12 -18.35 -22.59 51.30
CA PRO A 12 -17.81 -23.11 50.03
C PRO A 12 -16.90 -22.11 49.25
N ASN A 13 -16.16 -22.57 48.23
CA ASN A 13 -16.38 -22.09 46.85
C ASN A 13 -15.56 -22.91 45.83
N ASN A 14 -16.26 -23.47 44.86
CA ASN A 14 -15.72 -24.18 43.71
C ASN A 14 -15.24 -23.15 42.68
N ASN A 15 -14.00 -23.26 42.20
CA ASN A 15 -13.59 -22.76 40.88
C ASN A 15 -12.31 -23.50 40.44
N ASN A 16 -12.46 -24.78 40.12
CA ASN A 16 -11.54 -25.46 39.22
C ASN A 16 -11.98 -25.14 37.78
N GLY A 17 -11.11 -24.48 37.02
CA GLY A 17 -11.30 -24.28 35.60
C GLY A 17 -11.19 -25.59 34.81
N PRO A 18 -11.59 -25.58 33.54
CA PRO A 18 -10.97 -26.39 32.53
C PRO A 18 -10.13 -25.50 31.62
N ASP A 19 -8.84 -25.82 31.61
CA ASP A 19 -7.96 -25.80 30.45
C ASP A 19 -8.75 -26.08 29.17
N LYS A 20 -9.02 -25.03 28.39
CA LYS A 20 -9.33 -25.15 26.97
C LYS A 20 -8.09 -24.73 26.22
N SER A 21 -7.22 -25.72 26.09
CA SER A 21 -6.33 -25.94 24.96
C SER A 21 -6.94 -25.30 23.72
N ASN A 22 -6.23 -24.31 23.17
CA ASN A 22 -6.54 -23.64 21.91
C ASN A 22 -6.70 -24.71 20.83
N ALA A 23 -7.94 -25.12 20.61
CA ALA A 23 -8.31 -25.89 19.45
C ALA A 23 -8.04 -24.98 18.26
N ASN A 24 -7.08 -25.39 17.45
CA ASN A 24 -6.78 -24.81 16.15
C ASN A 24 -8.09 -24.46 15.43
N ASP A 25 -8.40 -23.16 15.38
CA ASP A 25 -9.28 -22.63 14.34
C ASP A 25 -8.54 -22.91 13.03
N ALA A 26 -8.93 -23.99 12.37
CA ALA A 26 -8.56 -24.24 11.00
C ALA A 26 -9.27 -23.17 10.17
N GLY A 27 -8.67 -21.98 10.19
CA GLY A 27 -9.21 -20.76 9.60
C GLY A 27 -9.59 -21.02 8.17
N ALA A 28 -10.74 -20.46 7.76
CA ALA A 28 -11.24 -20.54 6.41
C ALA A 28 -10.09 -20.33 5.39
N PRO A 29 -10.11 -21.04 4.24
CA PRO A 29 -9.10 -20.87 3.21
C PRO A 29 -8.95 -19.38 2.92
N GLN A 30 -7.74 -18.84 3.06
CA GLN A 30 -7.47 -17.44 2.73
C GLN A 30 -7.68 -17.27 1.23
N THR A 31 -8.85 -16.80 0.85
CA THR A 31 -9.26 -16.64 -0.54
C THR A 31 -8.70 -15.33 -1.09
N VAL A 32 -8.11 -15.40 -2.27
CA VAL A 32 -7.73 -14.23 -3.05
C VAL A 32 -8.58 -14.16 -4.31
N ASP A 33 -8.92 -12.95 -4.72
CA ASP A 33 -9.61 -12.69 -5.97
C ASP A 33 -8.83 -13.32 -7.15
N SER A 34 -9.49 -14.19 -7.89
CA SER A 34 -8.93 -14.89 -9.06
C SER A 34 -8.37 -13.97 -10.15
N ARG A 35 -8.72 -12.68 -10.15
CA ARG A 35 -8.23 -11.66 -11.10
C ARG A 35 -6.85 -11.11 -10.73
N LEU A 36 -6.39 -11.33 -9.50
CA LEU A 36 -5.05 -10.94 -9.08
C LEU A 36 -4.02 -11.98 -9.53
N PRO A 37 -2.82 -11.55 -9.96
CA PRO A 37 -1.74 -12.46 -10.31
C PRO A 37 -0.95 -12.95 -9.08
N PHE A 38 -1.52 -12.86 -7.88
CA PHE A 38 -0.83 -13.09 -6.61
C PHE A 38 -1.57 -14.12 -5.75
N SER A 39 -0.80 -14.94 -5.05
CA SER A 39 -1.29 -15.71 -3.90
C SER A 39 -1.45 -14.81 -2.67
N PHE A 40 -2.18 -15.31 -1.66
CA PHE A 40 -2.36 -14.58 -0.40
C PHE A 40 -1.03 -14.24 0.28
N ARG A 41 -0.06 -15.16 0.21
CA ARG A 41 1.29 -14.94 0.75
C ARG A 41 2.03 -13.82 0.02
N GLU A 42 1.93 -13.77 -1.30
CA GLU A 42 2.56 -12.73 -2.11
C GLU A 42 1.92 -11.36 -1.87
N LEU A 43 0.60 -11.28 -1.70
CA LEU A 43 -0.08 -10.05 -1.29
C LEU A 43 0.42 -9.53 0.06
N TYR A 44 0.57 -10.42 1.05
CA TYR A 44 1.09 -10.03 2.35
C TYR A 44 2.54 -9.53 2.28
N THR A 45 3.36 -10.16 1.43
CA THR A 45 4.72 -9.71 1.15
C THR A 45 4.72 -8.33 0.48
N LEU A 46 3.89 -8.13 -0.56
CA LEU A 46 3.74 -6.86 -1.27
C LEU A 46 3.40 -5.72 -0.31
N LYS A 47 2.44 -5.93 0.59
CA LYS A 47 2.08 -4.98 1.65
C LYS A 47 3.29 -4.58 2.49
N ASN A 48 4.07 -5.57 2.95
CA ASN A 48 5.18 -5.29 3.84
C ASN A 48 6.30 -4.50 3.14
N TYR A 49 6.56 -4.78 1.86
CA TYR A 49 7.46 -3.95 1.06
C TYR A 49 6.91 -2.53 0.88
N TYR A 50 5.62 -2.39 0.60
CA TYR A 50 5.02 -1.07 0.38
C TYR A 50 5.02 -0.19 1.64
N LYS A 51 5.01 -0.77 2.84
CA LYS A 51 5.24 -0.01 4.09
C LYS A 51 6.57 0.74 4.10
N ALA A 52 7.61 0.22 3.44
CA ALA A 52 8.89 0.90 3.34
C ALA A 52 8.79 2.13 2.41
N VAL A 53 8.09 2.01 1.27
CA VAL A 53 7.76 3.14 0.37
C VAL A 53 7.04 4.24 1.15
N ARG A 54 6.04 3.88 1.96
CA ARG A 54 5.25 4.84 2.74
C ARG A 54 6.05 5.62 3.79
N ARG A 55 7.20 5.11 4.25
CA ARG A 55 8.06 5.82 5.22
C ARG A 55 8.82 6.97 4.58
N THR A 56 8.99 6.95 3.26
CA THR A 56 9.76 7.91 2.46
C THR A 56 8.94 8.33 1.23
N ASP A 57 7.63 8.54 1.42
CA ASP A 57 6.66 8.74 0.35
C ASP A 57 6.96 10.01 -0.46
N LYS A 58 7.34 11.10 0.20
CA LYS A 58 7.72 12.35 -0.47
C LYS A 58 8.92 12.17 -1.39
N GLU A 59 9.98 11.53 -0.92
CA GLU A 59 11.19 11.25 -1.69
C GLU A 59 10.89 10.30 -2.85
N CYS A 60 10.13 9.24 -2.58
CA CYS A 60 9.74 8.25 -3.59
C CYS A 60 8.88 8.87 -4.69
N GLY A 61 7.87 9.66 -4.33
CA GLY A 61 6.97 10.31 -5.28
C GLY A 61 7.74 11.26 -6.19
N LYS A 62 8.65 12.07 -5.61
CA LYS A 62 9.53 12.97 -6.38
C LYS A 62 10.48 12.17 -7.27
N ALA A 63 11.12 11.12 -6.78
CA ALA A 63 12.04 10.31 -7.60
C ALA A 63 11.34 9.68 -8.80
N MET A 64 10.16 9.09 -8.57
CA MET A 64 9.36 8.47 -9.62
C MET A 64 8.86 9.50 -10.64
N LEU A 65 8.27 10.63 -10.21
CA LEU A 65 7.79 11.64 -11.13
C LEU A 65 8.93 12.28 -11.94
N LYS A 66 10.07 12.58 -11.31
CA LYS A 66 11.28 13.06 -12.01
C LYS A 66 11.66 12.09 -13.13
N LYS A 67 11.83 10.81 -12.81
CA LYS A 67 12.27 9.80 -13.78
C LYS A 67 11.24 9.64 -14.89
N TYR A 68 9.95 9.68 -14.58
CA TYR A 68 8.88 9.62 -15.59
C TYR A 68 8.91 10.80 -16.55
N LEU A 69 9.05 12.02 -16.02
CA LEU A 69 9.16 13.24 -16.81
C LEU A 69 10.46 13.31 -17.65
N GLN A 70 11.48 12.54 -17.29
CA GLN A 70 12.77 12.44 -18.01
C GLN A 70 12.79 11.33 -19.07
N THR A 71 11.97 10.29 -18.91
CA THR A 71 12.00 9.09 -19.77
C THR A 71 11.36 9.34 -21.14
N SER A 72 10.48 10.32 -21.22
CA SER A 72 9.82 10.76 -22.45
C SER A 72 9.46 12.24 -22.35
N ASP A 73 9.11 12.87 -23.47
CA ASP A 73 8.56 14.23 -23.56
C ASP A 73 7.14 14.30 -22.94
N ASN A 74 7.01 13.82 -21.70
CA ASN A 74 5.77 13.70 -20.97
C ASN A 74 5.39 14.99 -20.25
N GLN A 75 6.31 15.95 -20.11
CA GLN A 75 6.06 17.25 -19.49
C GLN A 75 4.86 17.98 -20.11
N LYS A 76 4.66 17.83 -21.42
CA LYS A 76 3.56 18.46 -22.15
C LYS A 76 2.17 18.10 -21.61
N TYR A 77 2.03 16.94 -20.96
CA TYR A 77 0.78 16.50 -20.35
C TYR A 77 0.54 17.13 -18.96
N TYR A 78 1.50 17.91 -18.44
CA TYR A 78 1.44 18.55 -17.12
C TYR A 78 1.51 20.08 -17.26
N PRO A 79 0.41 20.75 -17.62
CA PRO A 79 0.38 22.22 -17.75
C PRO A 79 0.87 22.97 -16.50
N LYS A 80 0.66 22.37 -15.32
CA LYS A 80 1.09 22.92 -14.02
C LYS A 80 2.61 22.87 -13.80
N LEU A 81 3.33 22.04 -14.56
CA LEU A 81 4.78 21.83 -14.44
C LEU A 81 5.55 22.47 -15.60
N LYS A 82 4.89 23.26 -16.47
CA LYS A 82 5.50 23.84 -17.68
C LYS A 82 6.68 24.78 -17.40
N SER A 83 6.72 25.39 -16.22
CA SER A 83 7.78 26.34 -15.82
C SER A 83 8.96 25.65 -15.14
N ILE A 84 8.88 24.35 -14.90
CA ILE A 84 9.89 23.60 -14.16
C ILE A 84 10.91 23.04 -15.16
N ASP A 85 12.19 23.27 -14.88
CA ASP A 85 13.29 22.63 -15.61
C ASP A 85 13.50 21.21 -15.07
N ILE A 86 12.94 20.22 -15.78
CA ILE A 86 13.01 18.80 -15.40
C ILE A 86 14.46 18.31 -15.24
N SER A 87 15.38 18.86 -16.03
CA SER A 87 16.79 18.45 -16.00
C SER A 87 17.48 18.86 -14.69
N LYS A 88 16.94 19.87 -14.01
CA LYS A 88 17.47 20.40 -12.74
C LYS A 88 16.73 19.90 -11.50
N LEU A 89 15.71 19.04 -11.67
CA LEU A 89 15.01 18.43 -10.54
C LEU A 89 15.98 17.60 -9.70
N SER A 90 16.00 17.82 -8.39
CA SER A 90 16.80 17.08 -7.41
C SER A 90 15.91 16.59 -6.26
N ALA A 91 16.47 15.79 -5.35
CA ALA A 91 15.76 15.38 -4.15
C ALA A 91 15.34 16.60 -3.29
N ASP A 92 16.13 17.67 -3.33
CA ASP A 92 15.94 18.90 -2.56
C ASP A 92 15.06 19.94 -3.27
N THR A 93 14.53 19.62 -4.46
CA THR A 93 13.59 20.54 -5.13
C THR A 93 12.34 20.71 -4.28
N VAL A 94 12.07 21.96 -3.93
CA VAL A 94 10.86 22.41 -3.23
C VAL A 94 10.03 23.23 -4.22
N ASP A 95 9.07 22.57 -4.86
CA ASP A 95 8.09 23.20 -5.74
C ASP A 95 6.69 22.65 -5.41
N PRO A 96 5.73 23.48 -4.97
CA PRO A 96 4.42 23.00 -4.52
C PRO A 96 3.62 22.27 -5.61
N ALA A 97 3.75 22.68 -6.87
CA ALA A 97 3.01 22.05 -7.98
C ALA A 97 3.59 20.68 -8.29
N TYR A 98 4.93 20.57 -8.27
CA TYR A 98 5.66 19.33 -8.44
C TYR A 98 5.38 18.33 -7.31
N GLU A 99 5.48 18.78 -6.05
CA GLU A 99 5.23 17.94 -4.88
C GLU A 99 3.79 17.43 -4.84
N ALA A 100 2.82 18.30 -5.13
CA ALA A 100 1.42 17.90 -5.21
C ALA A 100 1.17 16.88 -6.32
N MET A 101 1.83 17.02 -7.48
CA MET A 101 1.71 16.06 -8.58
C MET A 101 2.34 14.72 -8.21
N ALA A 102 3.54 14.73 -7.63
CA ALA A 102 4.25 13.55 -7.17
C ALA A 102 3.44 12.76 -6.13
N ALA A 103 2.85 13.46 -5.15
CA ALA A 103 2.02 12.84 -4.12
C ALA A 103 0.78 12.14 -4.69
N ASN A 104 0.16 12.69 -5.74
CA ASN A 104 -1.05 12.09 -6.33
C ASN A 104 -0.80 10.70 -6.92
N TYR A 105 0.38 10.45 -7.49
CA TYR A 105 0.72 9.13 -8.03
C TYR A 105 0.83 8.08 -6.92
N LEU A 106 1.63 8.35 -5.88
CA LEU A 106 1.78 7.41 -4.77
C LEU A 106 0.49 7.22 -3.99
N LYS A 107 -0.32 8.27 -3.85
CA LYS A 107 -1.64 8.17 -3.23
C LYS A 107 -2.53 7.14 -3.93
N LEU A 108 -2.55 7.13 -5.28
CA LEU A 108 -3.33 6.13 -6.02
C LEU A 108 -2.83 4.70 -5.74
N PHE A 109 -1.51 4.49 -5.75
CA PHE A 109 -0.95 3.17 -5.47
C PHE A 109 -1.24 2.72 -4.02
N ASP A 110 -1.13 3.63 -3.05
CA ASP A 110 -1.44 3.38 -1.64
C ASP A 110 -2.93 3.02 -1.44
N GLU A 111 -3.84 3.78 -2.06
CA GLU A 111 -5.27 3.50 -2.03
C GLU A 111 -5.59 2.11 -2.61
N VAL A 112 -5.01 1.78 -3.78
CA VAL A 112 -5.27 0.48 -4.43
C VAL A 112 -4.73 -0.68 -3.62
N ILE A 113 -3.52 -0.56 -3.07
CA ILE A 113 -2.93 -1.61 -2.21
C ILE A 113 -3.76 -1.79 -0.94
N THR A 114 -4.22 -0.70 -0.33
CA THR A 114 -5.07 -0.74 0.86
C THR A 114 -6.40 -1.42 0.58
N LEU A 115 -7.08 -1.08 -0.52
CA LEU A 115 -8.35 -1.71 -0.91
C LEU A 115 -8.20 -3.23 -1.14
N VAL A 116 -7.12 -3.64 -1.82
CA VAL A 116 -6.81 -5.06 -2.03
C VAL A 116 -6.51 -5.76 -0.70
N GLU A 117 -5.86 -5.07 0.25
CA GLU A 117 -5.57 -5.61 1.58
C GLU A 117 -6.84 -5.80 2.43
N GLU A 118 -7.75 -4.84 2.40
CA GLU A 118 -8.99 -4.87 3.17
C GLU A 118 -9.96 -5.94 2.66
N THR A 119 -9.95 -6.19 1.34
CA THR A 119 -10.85 -7.13 0.66
C THR A 119 -10.11 -8.05 -0.33
N PRO A 120 -9.19 -8.91 0.13
CA PRO A 120 -8.33 -9.71 -0.74
C PRO A 120 -9.11 -10.71 -1.61
N ALA A 121 -10.30 -11.12 -1.18
CA ALA A 121 -11.19 -12.01 -1.92
C ALA A 121 -12.02 -11.31 -3.01
N ASP A 122 -12.18 -9.99 -2.95
CA ASP A 122 -12.95 -9.20 -3.92
C ASP A 122 -12.29 -7.84 -4.18
N CYS A 123 -11.52 -7.76 -5.25
CA CYS A 123 -10.81 -6.56 -5.66
C CYS A 123 -11.68 -5.59 -6.49
N SER A 124 -13.01 -5.74 -6.50
CA SER A 124 -13.90 -4.92 -7.32
C SER A 124 -13.76 -3.43 -7.02
N GLU A 125 -13.56 -3.04 -5.75
CA GLU A 125 -13.36 -1.64 -5.38
C GLU A 125 -12.04 -1.08 -5.91
N ALA A 126 -10.94 -1.82 -5.72
CA ALA A 126 -9.62 -1.46 -6.27
C ALA A 126 -9.67 -1.32 -7.81
N ILE A 127 -10.32 -2.26 -8.50
CA ILE A 127 -10.53 -2.21 -9.96
C ILE A 127 -11.35 -0.97 -10.35
N ASN A 128 -12.41 -0.66 -9.62
CA ASN A 128 -13.26 0.50 -9.89
C ASN A 128 -12.48 1.81 -9.69
N ARG A 129 -11.61 1.88 -8.68
CA ARG A 129 -10.73 3.02 -8.44
C ARG A 129 -9.75 3.24 -9.59
N LEU A 130 -9.07 2.20 -10.05
CA LEU A 130 -8.17 2.26 -11.22
C LEU A 130 -8.92 2.66 -12.49
N LYS A 131 -10.10 2.06 -12.75
CA LYS A 131 -10.96 2.43 -13.89
C LYS A 131 -11.38 3.90 -13.83
N HIS A 132 -11.68 4.42 -12.64
CA HIS A 132 -12.01 5.83 -12.47
C HIS A 132 -10.85 6.73 -12.89
N VAL A 133 -9.62 6.44 -12.43
CA VAL A 133 -8.41 7.18 -12.85
C VAL A 133 -8.18 7.08 -14.34
N GLY A 134 -8.31 5.89 -14.92
CA GLY A 134 -8.17 5.69 -16.36
C GLY A 134 -9.16 6.54 -17.17
N ARG A 135 -10.39 6.71 -16.69
CA ARG A 135 -11.38 7.61 -17.32
C ARG A 135 -10.98 9.09 -17.23
N MET A 136 -10.32 9.51 -16.16
CA MET A 136 -9.83 10.90 -16.05
C MET A 136 -8.76 11.19 -17.11
N HIS A 137 -7.87 10.23 -17.37
CA HIS A 137 -6.81 10.35 -18.36
C HIS A 137 -7.32 10.40 -19.81
N ARG A 138 -8.52 9.89 -20.11
CA ARG A 138 -9.15 10.05 -21.44
C ARG A 138 -9.40 11.51 -21.82
N LYS A 139 -9.43 12.42 -20.85
CA LYS A 139 -9.62 13.86 -21.07
C LYS A 139 -8.31 14.59 -21.39
N VAL A 140 -7.17 13.90 -21.32
CA VAL A 140 -5.86 14.47 -21.64
C VAL A 140 -5.59 14.22 -23.12
N GLU A 141 -5.55 15.29 -23.91
CA GLU A 141 -5.31 15.20 -25.35
C GLU A 141 -3.93 14.61 -25.66
N GLY A 142 -3.88 13.70 -26.63
CA GLY A 142 -2.64 13.05 -27.06
C GLY A 142 -2.08 12.00 -26.10
N LEU A 143 -2.76 11.70 -24.98
CA LEU A 143 -2.39 10.61 -24.09
C LEU A 143 -3.10 9.32 -24.51
N THR A 144 -2.33 8.25 -24.72
CA THR A 144 -2.87 6.93 -25.11
C THR A 144 -2.71 5.91 -23.99
N SER A 145 -3.49 4.83 -24.01
CA SER A 145 -3.44 3.80 -22.96
C SER A 145 -2.09 3.08 -22.87
N LEU A 146 -1.31 3.06 -23.95
CA LEU A 146 0.02 2.46 -23.96
C LEU A 146 1.01 3.25 -23.11
N MET A 147 0.81 4.57 -22.96
CA MET A 147 1.72 5.45 -22.23
C MET A 147 1.66 5.24 -20.70
N PHE A 148 0.68 4.48 -20.20
CA PHE A 148 0.70 4.06 -18.79
C PHE A 148 1.88 3.14 -18.48
N GLN A 149 2.35 2.35 -19.46
CA GLN A 149 3.51 1.47 -19.28
C GLN A 149 4.82 2.25 -19.09
N ASP A 150 4.87 3.50 -19.57
CA ASP A 150 6.04 4.37 -19.36
C ASP A 150 6.28 4.69 -17.88
N LEU A 151 5.28 4.48 -17.00
CA LEU A 151 5.42 4.61 -15.54
C LEU A 151 6.14 3.42 -14.89
N GLU A 152 6.22 2.26 -15.54
CA GLU A 152 6.79 1.05 -14.93
C GLU A 152 8.28 1.24 -14.61
N VAL A 153 9.07 1.74 -15.56
CA VAL A 153 10.51 1.96 -15.37
C VAL A 153 10.79 2.98 -14.25
N PRO A 154 10.15 4.17 -14.22
CA PRO A 154 10.24 5.10 -13.10
C PRO A 154 9.82 4.50 -11.76
N PHE A 155 8.76 3.70 -11.74
CA PHE A 155 8.28 3.06 -10.52
C PHE A 155 9.32 2.06 -9.97
N LEU A 156 9.85 1.18 -10.83
CA LEU A 156 10.90 0.23 -10.43
C LEU A 156 12.18 0.94 -9.98
N SER A 157 12.59 1.99 -10.68
CA SER A 157 13.74 2.81 -10.29
C SER A 157 13.57 3.47 -8.92
N MET A 158 12.34 3.85 -8.57
CA MET A 158 12.01 4.40 -7.26
C MET A 158 12.09 3.34 -6.17
N LEU A 159 11.65 2.11 -6.43
CA LEU A 159 11.79 1.00 -5.46
C LEU A 159 13.24 0.69 -5.11
N SER A 160 14.18 0.84 -6.05
CA SER A 160 15.62 0.67 -5.81
C SER A 160 16.23 1.70 -4.83
N LEU A 161 15.50 2.76 -4.45
CA LEU A 161 15.95 3.69 -3.41
C LEU A 161 15.69 3.17 -1.99
N ILE A 162 14.86 2.14 -1.86
CA ILE A 162 14.34 1.64 -0.59
C ILE A 162 15.00 0.31 -0.21
N VAL A 163 15.48 -0.45 -1.20
CA VAL A 163 16.02 -1.82 -1.07
C VAL A 163 17.54 -1.83 -1.15
#